data_AF-A0AA97E3H4-F1
#
_entry.id   AF-A0AA97E3H4-F1
#
_cell.length_a   1.000
_cell.length_b   1.000
_cell.length_c   1.000
_cell.angle_alpha   90.00
_cell.angle_beta   90.00
_cell.angle_gamma   90.00
#
_symmetry.space_group_name_H-M   'P 1'
#
loop_
_entity.id
_entity.type
_entity.pdbx_description
1 polymer ?
#
loop_
_entity_poly.entity_id
_entity_poly.type
_entity_poly.pdbx_seq_one_letter_code
_entity_poly.pdbx_strand_id
1 'polypeptide(L)'
;MQRQQGVALVTALLVVALAVAAAVAMAMRSQTDIRRTSAVFERDLSRQIALGGEKMILQLLERVEGPDELLWDTCRSPSLPFSVDGVEIQATVENMQCRYNLNALAGADETEQGYFAQLVDRVGAESGVSMPSGAQLALAVSDWMNPETDDPTYRLEDPPRLSGNRPMLVASELNSVVGMTSEAWAALAPYVTAYPGQDSPIDLERSSELMQEVFSGRAATGDAPWFMRLELVAEFGERRFFQCSMLDAPNGVVVLREQTACEP
;
A
#
# COMPACT_ATOMS: atom_id res chain seq x y z
N MET A 1 -26.53 -14.61 -76.56
CA MET A 1 -27.05 -14.40 -75.19
C MET A 1 -25.98 -14.89 -74.20
N GLN A 2 -25.01 -14.03 -73.86
CA GLN A 2 -23.92 -14.40 -72.96
C GLN A 2 -23.36 -13.10 -72.37
N ARG A 3 -23.92 -12.63 -71.23
CA ARG A 3 -23.36 -11.48 -70.47
C ARG A 3 -23.97 -11.21 -69.07
N GLN A 4 -24.44 -12.22 -68.34
CA GLN A 4 -24.90 -12.03 -66.94
C GLN A 4 -24.24 -12.95 -65.89
N GLN A 5 -23.43 -13.92 -66.29
CA GLN A 5 -22.82 -14.87 -65.33
C GLN A 5 -21.71 -14.23 -64.46
N GLY A 6 -21.04 -13.17 -64.92
CA GLY A 6 -20.00 -12.49 -64.14
C GLY A 6 -20.52 -11.63 -62.99
N VAL A 7 -21.66 -10.95 -63.18
CA VAL A 7 -22.24 -10.05 -62.16
C VAL A 7 -22.87 -10.83 -61.01
N ALA A 8 -23.51 -11.96 -61.30
CA ALA A 8 -24.10 -12.83 -60.28
C ALA A 8 -23.03 -13.44 -59.35
N LEU A 9 -21.86 -13.80 -59.89
CA LEU A 9 -20.76 -14.34 -59.10
C LEU A 9 -20.12 -13.27 -58.20
N VAL A 10 -19.88 -12.07 -58.73
CA VAL A 10 -19.32 -10.96 -57.96
C VAL A 10 -20.26 -10.54 -56.83
N THR A 11 -21.56 -10.47 -57.08
CA THR A 11 -22.56 -10.15 -56.04
C THR A 11 -22.66 -11.25 -54.99
N ALA A 12 -22.65 -12.52 -55.38
CA ALA A 12 -22.61 -13.64 -54.42
C ALA A 12 -21.35 -13.61 -53.55
N LEU A 13 -20.18 -13.38 -54.13
CA LEU A 13 -18.92 -13.26 -53.39
C LEU A 13 -18.93 -12.06 -52.44
N LEU A 14 -19.49 -10.92 -52.86
CA LEU A 14 -19.61 -9.74 -52.00
C LEU A 14 -20.52 -10.01 -50.80
N VAL A 15 -21.68 -10.65 -51.01
CA VAL A 15 -22.60 -11.02 -49.93
C VAL A 15 -21.94 -11.99 -48.95
N VAL A 16 -21.22 -13.00 -49.45
CA VAL A 16 -20.47 -13.93 -48.60
C VAL A 16 -19.36 -13.21 -47.82
N ALA A 17 -18.59 -12.34 -48.48
CA ALA A 17 -17.53 -11.58 -47.82
C ALA A 17 -18.08 -10.67 -46.70
N LEU A 18 -19.20 -9.98 -46.93
CA LEU A 18 -19.87 -9.17 -45.92
C LEU A 18 -20.44 -10.01 -44.77
N ALA A 19 -21.04 -11.17 -45.07
CA ALA A 19 -21.55 -12.09 -44.07
C ALA A 19 -20.42 -12.64 -43.18
N VAL A 20 -19.30 -13.04 -43.78
CA VAL A 20 -18.10 -13.51 -43.04
C VAL A 20 -17.52 -12.37 -42.21
N ALA A 21 -17.36 -11.17 -42.77
CA ALA A 21 -16.85 -10.01 -42.02
C ALA A 21 -17.72 -9.66 -40.81
N ALA A 22 -19.06 -9.68 -40.97
CA ALA A 22 -20.00 -9.48 -39.87
C ALA A 22 -19.89 -10.59 -38.82
N ALA A 23 -19.80 -11.85 -39.23
CA ALA A 23 -19.65 -12.99 -38.32
C ALA A 23 -18.34 -12.91 -37.51
N VAL A 24 -17.23 -12.59 -38.17
CA VAL A 24 -15.92 -12.40 -37.51
C VAL A 24 -15.98 -11.22 -36.52
N ALA A 25 -16.56 -10.09 -36.91
CA ALA A 25 -16.72 -8.93 -36.03
C ALA A 25 -17.56 -9.26 -34.78
N MET A 26 -18.66 -10.01 -34.93
CA MET A 26 -19.48 -10.48 -33.80
C MET A 26 -18.69 -11.44 -32.90
N ALA A 27 -17.93 -12.38 -33.47
CA ALA A 27 -17.12 -13.32 -32.70
C ALA A 27 -16.01 -12.60 -31.91
N MET A 28 -15.33 -11.63 -32.51
CA MET A 28 -14.32 -10.81 -31.83
C MET A 28 -14.93 -10.00 -30.68
N ARG A 29 -16.11 -9.41 -30.89
CA ARG A 29 -16.85 -8.69 -29.85
C ARG A 29 -17.22 -9.61 -28.68
N SER A 30 -17.79 -10.78 -28.98
CA SER A 30 -18.14 -11.77 -27.96
C SER A 30 -16.92 -12.20 -27.13
N GLN A 31 -15.78 -12.47 -27.75
CA GLN A 31 -14.54 -12.78 -27.02
C GLN A 31 -14.08 -11.63 -26.11
N THR A 32 -14.29 -10.38 -26.54
CA THR A 32 -13.93 -9.19 -25.76
C THR A 32 -14.86 -9.04 -24.55
N ASP A 33 -16.16 -9.25 -24.75
CA ASP A 33 -17.16 -9.21 -23.69
C ASP A 33 -16.93 -10.32 -22.65
N ILE A 34 -16.57 -11.52 -23.09
CA ILE A 34 -16.19 -12.63 -22.21
C ILE A 34 -14.97 -12.25 -21.37
N ARG A 35 -13.87 -11.78 -22.00
CA ARG A 35 -12.65 -11.39 -21.28
C ARG A 35 -12.91 -10.29 -20.24
N ARG A 36 -13.74 -9.30 -20.59
CA ARG A 36 -14.13 -8.22 -19.69
C ARG A 36 -14.93 -8.75 -18.50
N THR A 37 -15.92 -9.61 -18.77
CA THR A 37 -16.76 -10.21 -17.73
C THR A 37 -15.92 -11.07 -16.78
N SER A 38 -15.01 -11.90 -17.31
CA SER A 38 -14.08 -12.69 -16.51
C SER A 38 -13.19 -11.80 -15.64
N ALA A 39 -12.63 -10.71 -16.18
CA ALA A 39 -11.79 -9.79 -15.40
C ALA A 39 -12.55 -9.11 -14.24
N VAL A 40 -13.81 -8.74 -14.45
CA VAL A 40 -14.66 -8.18 -13.39
C VAL A 40 -14.95 -9.24 -12.33
N PHE A 41 -15.32 -10.45 -12.75
CA PHE A 41 -15.59 -11.56 -11.83
C PHE A 41 -14.38 -11.93 -10.99
N GLU A 42 -13.19 -12.07 -11.60
CA GLU A 42 -11.93 -12.36 -10.90
C GLU A 42 -11.59 -11.28 -9.86
N ARG A 43 -11.83 -10.00 -10.18
CA ARG A 43 -11.63 -8.89 -9.24
C ARG A 43 -12.60 -8.93 -8.06
N ASP A 44 -13.86 -9.27 -8.32
CA ASP A 44 -14.87 -9.36 -7.26
C ASP A 44 -14.61 -10.57 -6.36
N LEU A 45 -14.29 -11.72 -6.95
CA LEU A 45 -13.94 -12.93 -6.21
C LEU A 45 -12.65 -12.72 -5.39
N SER A 46 -11.60 -12.13 -5.95
CA SER A 46 -10.36 -11.83 -5.22
C SER A 46 -10.61 -10.92 -4.02
N ARG A 47 -11.47 -9.90 -4.17
CA ARG A 47 -11.90 -9.04 -3.06
C ARG A 47 -12.60 -9.85 -1.96
N GLN A 48 -13.56 -10.71 -2.30
CA GLN A 48 -14.27 -11.50 -1.30
C GLN A 48 -13.35 -12.47 -0.55
N ILE A 49 -12.45 -13.13 -1.27
CA ILE A 49 -11.47 -14.03 -0.66
C ILE A 49 -10.52 -13.24 0.25
N ALA A 50 -10.04 -12.07 -0.18
CA ALA A 50 -9.17 -11.22 0.62
C ALA A 50 -9.88 -10.73 1.90
N LEU A 51 -11.16 -10.37 1.85
CA LEU A 51 -11.96 -10.06 3.04
C LEU A 51 -12.05 -11.25 4.01
N GLY A 52 -12.20 -12.48 3.49
CA GLY A 52 -12.17 -13.70 4.30
C GLY A 52 -10.80 -13.93 4.96
N GLY A 53 -9.72 -13.81 4.18
CA GLY A 53 -8.34 -13.95 4.66
C GLY A 53 -8.00 -12.91 5.74
N GLU A 54 -8.42 -11.66 5.56
CA GLU A 54 -8.27 -10.61 6.57
C GLU A 54 -8.97 -10.95 7.88
N LYS A 55 -10.20 -11.47 7.83
CA LYS A 55 -10.92 -11.93 9.03
C LYS A 55 -10.25 -13.12 9.71
N MET A 56 -9.70 -14.05 8.94
CA MET A 56 -8.92 -15.16 9.50
C MET A 56 -7.68 -14.65 10.24
N ILE A 57 -6.91 -13.73 9.64
CA ILE A 57 -5.72 -13.14 10.29
C ILE A 57 -6.09 -12.35 11.54
N LEU A 58 -7.15 -11.54 11.51
CA LEU A 58 -7.63 -10.82 12.69
C LEU A 58 -7.95 -11.77 13.85
N GLN A 59 -8.67 -12.86 13.59
CA GLN A 59 -8.95 -13.87 14.62
C GLN A 59 -7.69 -14.53 15.17
N LEU A 60 -6.65 -14.71 14.36
CA LEU A 60 -5.37 -15.23 14.85
C LEU A 60 -4.69 -14.21 15.77
N LEU A 61 -4.66 -12.94 15.37
CA LEU A 61 -4.05 -11.85 16.14
C LEU A 61 -4.79 -11.57 17.47
N GLU A 62 -6.12 -11.70 17.50
CA GLU A 62 -6.93 -11.56 18.73
C GLU A 62 -6.61 -12.61 19.81
N ARG A 63 -5.91 -13.70 19.46
CA ARG A 63 -5.50 -14.75 20.40
C ARG A 63 -4.11 -14.54 20.99
N VAL A 64 -3.42 -13.50 20.57
CA VAL A 64 -2.03 -13.19 20.91
C VAL A 64 -2.04 -11.91 21.73
N GLU A 65 -1.36 -11.89 22.89
CA GLU A 65 -1.38 -10.74 23.79
C GLU A 65 -0.46 -9.59 23.31
N GLY A 66 0.55 -9.89 22.50
CA GLY A 66 1.47 -8.89 21.96
C GLY A 66 2.49 -9.45 20.97
N PRO A 67 3.43 -8.61 20.48
CA PRO A 67 4.40 -9.01 19.46
C PRO A 67 5.30 -10.18 19.89
N ASP A 68 5.52 -10.36 21.20
CA ASP A 68 6.38 -11.42 21.74
C ASP A 68 5.81 -12.83 21.68
N GLU A 69 4.50 -12.94 21.45
CA GLU A 69 3.81 -14.21 21.27
C GLU A 69 3.58 -14.54 19.79
N LEU A 70 4.09 -13.72 18.85
CA LEU A 70 4.07 -14.03 17.43
C LEU A 70 4.90 -15.28 17.13
N LEU A 71 4.43 -16.06 16.15
CA LEU A 71 5.07 -17.33 15.75
C LEU A 71 6.37 -17.14 14.93
N TRP A 72 6.83 -15.91 14.75
CA TRP A 72 7.99 -15.57 13.93
C TRP A 72 8.81 -14.46 14.59
N ASP A 73 10.12 -14.55 14.42
CA ASP A 73 11.09 -13.72 15.16
C ASP A 73 11.46 -12.43 14.40
N THR A 74 10.83 -12.17 13.24
CA THR A 74 11.11 -11.03 12.37
C THR A 74 9.95 -10.04 12.36
N CYS A 75 10.18 -8.81 11.88
CA CYS A 75 9.09 -7.84 11.73
C CYS A 75 7.99 -8.28 10.76
N ARG A 76 8.34 -9.09 9.76
CA ARG A 76 7.45 -9.58 8.72
C ARG A 76 7.34 -11.09 8.83
N SER A 77 6.12 -11.62 8.79
CA SER A 77 5.85 -13.05 8.80
C SER A 77 6.39 -13.72 7.55
N PRO A 78 6.66 -15.04 7.59
CA PRO A 78 6.71 -15.84 6.37
C PRO A 78 5.42 -15.67 5.55
N SER A 79 5.51 -15.85 4.24
CA SER A 79 4.31 -15.91 3.39
C SER A 79 3.49 -17.13 3.75
N LEU A 80 2.21 -16.91 4.07
CA LEU A 80 1.24 -17.93 4.47
C LEU A 80 0.35 -18.25 3.25
N PRO A 81 0.61 -19.36 2.54
CA PRO A 81 -0.21 -19.75 1.40
C PRO A 81 -1.50 -20.44 1.85
N PHE A 82 -2.61 -20.13 1.20
CA PHE A 82 -3.86 -20.88 1.31
C PHE A 82 -4.66 -20.80 0.00
N SER A 83 -5.52 -21.79 -0.25
CA SER A 83 -6.28 -21.89 -1.49
C SER A 83 -7.78 -21.86 -1.19
N VAL A 84 -8.53 -21.05 -1.94
CA VAL A 84 -10.01 -20.97 -1.85
C VAL A 84 -10.57 -21.13 -3.25
N ASP A 85 -11.39 -22.16 -3.45
CA ASP A 85 -11.98 -22.49 -4.76
C ASP A 85 -10.97 -22.58 -5.91
N GLY A 86 -9.75 -23.06 -5.61
CA GLY A 86 -8.65 -23.19 -6.57
C GLY A 86 -7.91 -21.89 -6.88
N VAL A 87 -8.20 -20.80 -6.15
CA VAL A 87 -7.45 -19.54 -6.18
C VAL A 87 -6.39 -19.59 -5.09
N GLU A 88 -5.12 -19.49 -5.47
CA GLU A 88 -4.02 -19.39 -4.53
C GLU A 88 -3.94 -17.98 -3.95
N ILE A 89 -3.84 -17.90 -2.63
CA ILE A 89 -3.72 -16.67 -1.87
C ILE A 89 -2.44 -16.75 -1.04
N GLN A 90 -1.69 -15.65 -1.02
CA GLN A 90 -0.55 -15.47 -0.13
C GLN A 90 -0.88 -14.34 0.85
N ALA A 91 -0.80 -14.63 2.15
CA ALA A 91 -0.88 -13.63 3.21
C ALA A 91 0.49 -13.35 3.80
N THR A 92 0.82 -12.09 4.03
CA THR A 92 1.98 -11.69 4.83
C THR A 92 1.58 -10.63 5.84
N VAL A 93 2.00 -10.78 7.09
CA VAL A 93 1.68 -9.86 8.17
C VAL A 93 2.97 -9.19 8.65
N GLU A 94 2.95 -7.88 8.88
CA GLU A 94 4.10 -7.12 9.35
C GLU A 94 3.76 -6.31 10.60
N ASN A 95 4.62 -6.33 11.61
CA ASN A 95 4.51 -5.52 12.81
C ASN A 95 4.87 -4.07 12.49
N MET A 96 3.92 -3.15 12.65
CA MET A 96 4.14 -1.72 12.38
C MET A 96 4.99 -1.03 13.43
N GLN A 97 5.25 -1.66 14.58
CA GLN A 97 6.23 -1.18 15.55
C GLN A 97 7.68 -1.34 15.07
N CYS A 98 7.92 -1.99 13.93
CA CYS A 98 9.25 -2.04 13.34
C CYS A 98 9.62 -0.82 12.50
N ARG A 99 8.68 0.12 12.36
CA ARG A 99 8.80 1.31 11.54
C ARG A 99 8.37 2.51 12.39
N TYR A 100 8.96 3.67 12.11
CA TYR A 100 8.59 4.90 12.77
C TYR A 100 7.20 5.38 12.29
N ASN A 101 6.27 5.57 13.22
CA ASN A 101 4.96 6.16 12.93
C ASN A 101 5.09 7.67 12.68
N LEU A 102 4.87 8.10 11.44
CA LEU A 102 4.93 9.52 11.05
C LEU A 102 3.93 10.38 11.83
N ASN A 103 2.80 9.80 12.25
CA ASN A 103 1.78 10.51 13.02
C ASN A 103 2.25 10.87 14.44
N ALA A 104 3.36 10.30 14.92
CA ALA A 104 3.97 10.75 16.17
C ALA A 104 4.54 12.17 16.10
N LEU A 105 4.79 12.69 14.89
CA LEU A 105 5.22 14.08 14.70
C LEU A 105 4.08 15.10 14.88
N ALA A 106 2.82 14.66 14.92
CA ALA A 106 1.69 15.56 15.13
C ALA A 106 1.69 16.07 16.58
N GLY A 107 2.25 17.27 16.79
CA GLY A 107 2.39 17.85 18.14
C GLY A 107 3.58 17.29 18.93
N ALA A 108 4.55 16.66 18.25
CA ALA A 108 5.78 16.16 18.86
C ALA A 108 6.59 17.27 19.56
N ASP A 109 7.26 16.89 20.65
CA ASP A 109 8.28 17.72 21.28
C ASP A 109 9.62 17.65 20.51
N GLU A 110 10.61 18.44 20.96
CA GLU A 110 11.94 18.47 20.35
C GLU A 110 12.66 17.11 20.42
N THR A 111 12.33 16.26 21.40
CA THR A 111 12.95 14.94 21.56
C THR A 111 12.47 13.99 20.47
N GLU A 112 11.15 13.91 20.27
CA GLU A 112 10.56 13.05 19.24
C GLU A 112 10.93 13.52 17.83
N GLN A 113 10.92 14.83 17.58
CA GLN A 113 11.42 15.41 16.34
C GLN A 113 12.90 15.09 16.11
N GLY A 114 13.71 15.08 17.18
CA GLY A 114 15.12 14.71 17.14
C GLY A 114 15.36 13.26 16.72
N TYR A 115 14.55 12.31 17.22
CA TYR A 115 14.65 10.91 16.80
C TYR A 115 14.32 10.71 15.32
N PHE A 116 13.23 11.32 14.84
CA PHE A 116 12.91 11.27 13.42
C PHE A 116 13.98 11.96 12.55
N ALA A 117 14.51 13.08 13.01
CA ALA A 117 15.58 13.76 12.30
C ALA A 117 16.83 12.87 12.15
N GLN A 118 17.23 12.18 13.23
CA GLN A 118 18.34 11.23 13.19
C GLN A 118 18.07 10.06 12.24
N LEU A 119 16.84 9.54 12.19
CA LEU A 119 16.43 8.52 11.24
C LEU A 119 16.66 8.98 9.79
N VAL A 120 16.14 10.16 9.44
CA VAL A 120 16.24 10.73 8.09
C VAL A 120 17.69 10.97 7.69
N ASP A 121 18.49 11.57 8.58
CA ASP A 121 19.90 11.86 8.31
C ASP A 121 20.71 10.57 8.14
N ARG A 122 20.41 9.52 8.92
CA ARG A 122 21.06 8.21 8.80
C ARG A 122 20.69 7.51 7.50
N VAL A 123 19.41 7.51 7.13
CA VAL A 123 18.94 6.94 5.86
C VAL A 123 19.56 7.68 4.66
N GLY A 124 19.65 9.01 4.71
CA GLY A 124 20.32 9.80 3.67
C GLY A 124 21.80 9.46 3.54
N ALA A 125 22.50 9.29 4.66
CA ALA A 125 23.92 8.92 4.68
C ALA A 125 24.18 7.50 4.13
N GLU A 126 23.36 6.50 4.48
CA GLU A 126 23.53 5.11 4.02
C GLU A 126 23.12 4.91 2.56
N SER A 127 22.03 5.55 2.13
CA SER A 127 21.53 5.43 0.76
C SER A 127 22.30 6.28 -0.26
N GLY A 128 22.98 7.34 0.19
CA GLY A 128 23.61 8.34 -0.68
C GLY A 128 22.62 9.21 -1.44
N VAL A 129 21.33 9.16 -1.07
CA VAL A 129 20.27 9.99 -1.68
C VAL A 129 20.28 11.37 -1.04
N SER A 130 20.03 12.40 -1.85
CA SER A 130 19.86 13.76 -1.36
C SER A 130 18.53 13.87 -0.59
N MET A 131 18.62 13.98 0.72
CA MET A 131 17.47 14.19 1.62
C MET A 131 17.41 15.67 2.06
N PRO A 132 16.23 16.22 2.37
CA PRO A 132 16.15 17.38 3.26
C PRO A 132 16.80 17.03 4.61
N SER A 133 17.26 18.03 5.36
CA SER A 133 17.78 17.73 6.71
C SER A 133 16.68 17.12 7.56
N GLY A 134 17.02 16.15 8.40
CA GLY A 134 16.04 15.47 9.23
C GLY A 134 15.19 16.43 10.08
N ALA A 135 15.82 17.48 10.62
CA ALA A 135 15.13 18.51 11.38
C ALA A 135 14.14 19.32 10.53
N GLN A 136 14.51 19.66 9.28
CA GLN A 136 13.60 20.36 8.36
C GLN A 136 12.42 19.46 7.98
N LEU A 137 12.67 18.17 7.72
CA LEU A 137 11.61 17.24 7.36
C LEU A 137 10.68 16.97 8.55
N ALA A 138 11.20 16.86 9.77
CA ALA A 138 10.39 16.69 10.98
C ALA A 138 9.36 17.83 11.14
N LEU A 139 9.81 19.07 10.98
CA LEU A 139 8.95 20.25 11.03
C LEU A 139 7.94 20.26 9.89
N ALA A 140 8.39 20.01 8.65
CA ALA A 140 7.51 20.00 7.48
C ALA A 140 6.40 18.93 7.57
N VAL A 141 6.70 17.76 8.15
CA VAL A 141 5.72 16.70 8.42
C VAL A 141 4.74 17.11 9.52
N SER A 142 5.23 17.72 10.60
CA SER A 142 4.36 18.27 11.66
C SER A 142 3.39 19.33 11.10
N ASP A 143 3.90 20.28 10.32
CA ASP A 143 3.10 21.35 9.71
C ASP A 143 2.14 20.81 8.65
N TRP A 144 2.53 19.78 7.89
CA TRP A 144 1.63 19.10 6.94
C TRP A 144 0.34 18.58 7.60
N MET A 145 0.42 18.15 8.86
CA MET A 145 -0.70 17.56 9.60
C MET A 145 -1.51 18.59 10.41
N ASN A 146 -1.01 19.83 10.56
CA ASN A 146 -1.57 20.80 11.49
C ASN A 146 -2.34 21.94 10.79
N PRO A 147 -3.67 22.04 10.96
CA PRO A 147 -4.47 23.12 10.38
C PRO A 147 -4.13 24.53 10.91
N GLU A 148 -3.50 24.64 12.08
CA GLU A 148 -3.14 25.93 12.67
C GLU A 148 -1.83 26.49 12.12
N THR A 149 -0.93 25.63 11.63
CA THR A 149 0.38 26.01 11.07
C THR A 149 0.46 25.82 9.55
N ASP A 150 -0.69 25.69 8.87
CA ASP A 150 -0.78 25.48 7.42
C ASP A 150 0.02 26.52 6.62
N ASP A 151 1.15 26.08 6.06
CA ASP A 151 2.08 26.92 5.32
C ASP A 151 1.49 27.32 3.95
N PRO A 152 1.50 28.63 3.57
CA PRO A 152 1.02 29.06 2.27
C PRO A 152 1.78 28.46 1.08
N THR A 153 2.96 27.86 1.28
CA THR A 153 3.82 27.26 0.26
C THR A 153 3.04 26.32 -0.66
N TYR A 154 2.22 25.42 -0.11
CA TYR A 154 1.43 24.47 -0.91
C TYR A 154 0.43 25.15 -1.85
N ARG A 155 -0.14 26.28 -1.42
CA ARG A 155 -1.11 27.06 -2.21
C ARG A 155 -0.43 27.92 -3.29
N LEU A 156 0.87 28.13 -3.17
CA LEU A 156 1.68 28.89 -4.12
C LEU A 156 2.31 28.00 -5.20
N GLU A 157 2.18 26.67 -5.10
CA GLU A 157 2.60 25.73 -6.14
C GLU A 157 1.75 25.85 -7.42
N ASP A 158 2.25 25.30 -8.53
CA ASP A 158 1.53 25.21 -9.81
C ASP A 158 1.46 23.75 -10.28
N PRO A 159 0.28 23.08 -10.21
CA PRO A 159 -1.00 23.62 -9.74
C PRO A 159 -1.04 23.80 -8.21
N PRO A 160 -1.83 24.76 -7.69
CA PRO A 160 -2.01 24.93 -6.26
C PRO A 160 -2.59 23.69 -5.59
N ARG A 161 -2.08 23.35 -4.41
CA ARG A 161 -2.61 22.27 -3.58
C ARG A 161 -2.71 22.68 -2.12
N LEU A 162 -3.25 21.78 -1.30
CA LEU A 162 -3.40 21.95 0.13
C LEU A 162 -2.50 20.98 0.87
N SER A 163 -2.11 21.36 2.08
CA SER A 163 -1.57 20.45 3.07
C SER A 163 -2.61 19.43 3.52
N GLY A 164 -2.17 18.39 4.23
CA GLY A 164 -3.06 17.37 4.77
C GLY A 164 -4.03 17.91 5.81
N ASN A 165 -3.55 18.76 6.74
CA ASN A 165 -4.31 19.29 7.88
C ASN A 165 -4.98 18.21 8.74
N ARG A 166 -4.40 17.01 8.74
CA ARG A 166 -4.78 15.84 9.54
C ARG A 166 -3.59 14.90 9.67
N PRO A 167 -3.61 13.96 10.65
CA PRO A 167 -2.72 12.82 10.62
C PRO A 167 -2.77 12.07 9.27
N MET A 168 -1.64 11.51 8.86
CA MET A 168 -1.50 10.69 7.66
C MET A 168 -2.30 9.39 7.80
N LEU A 169 -3.01 9.00 6.75
CA LEU A 169 -3.69 7.71 6.62
C LEU A 169 -2.75 6.64 6.10
N VAL A 170 -1.81 7.03 5.23
CA VAL A 170 -0.79 6.16 4.63
C VAL A 170 0.56 6.89 4.64
N ALA A 171 1.67 6.14 4.70
CA ALA A 171 2.98 6.77 4.83
C ALA A 171 3.42 7.43 3.52
N SER A 172 2.93 6.98 2.36
CA SER A 172 3.24 7.63 1.07
C SER A 172 2.72 9.05 0.93
N GLU A 173 1.82 9.52 1.80
CA GLU A 173 1.46 10.94 1.89
C GLU A 173 2.72 11.81 2.11
N LEU A 174 3.77 11.25 2.71
CA LEU A 174 5.08 11.91 2.87
C LEU A 174 5.67 12.42 1.54
N ASN A 175 5.39 11.77 0.40
CA ASN A 175 5.82 12.27 -0.92
C ASN A 175 5.25 13.66 -1.26
N SER A 176 4.16 14.06 -0.62
CA SER A 176 3.53 15.36 -0.83
C SER A 176 4.10 16.44 0.10
N VAL A 177 4.96 16.08 1.05
CA VAL A 177 5.57 17.04 1.98
C VAL A 177 6.68 17.81 1.27
N VAL A 178 6.76 19.12 1.51
CA VAL A 178 7.82 19.97 0.95
C VAL A 178 9.20 19.40 1.25
N GLY A 179 10.08 19.40 0.24
CA GLY A 179 11.45 18.88 0.34
C GLY A 179 11.60 17.39 0.05
N MET A 180 10.50 16.64 -0.05
CA MET A 180 10.55 15.23 -0.43
C MET A 180 10.70 15.03 -1.94
N THR A 181 11.45 14.00 -2.31
CA THR A 181 11.55 13.49 -3.68
C THR A 181 11.17 12.01 -3.72
N SER A 182 10.91 11.49 -4.91
CA SER A 182 10.61 10.06 -5.11
C SER A 182 11.76 9.16 -4.64
N GLU A 183 13.02 9.58 -4.84
CA GLU A 183 14.20 8.87 -4.37
C GLU A 183 14.31 8.90 -2.85
N ALA A 184 14.06 10.07 -2.24
CA ALA A 184 14.06 10.25 -0.80
C ALA A 184 13.00 9.37 -0.12
N TRP A 185 11.80 9.34 -0.70
CA TRP A 185 10.74 8.44 -0.26
C TRP A 185 11.13 6.97 -0.42
N ALA A 186 11.66 6.56 -1.57
CA ALA A 186 12.07 5.17 -1.79
C ALA A 186 13.13 4.71 -0.77
N ALA A 187 14.03 5.60 -0.34
CA ALA A 187 15.02 5.32 0.70
C ALA A 187 14.40 5.25 2.11
N LEU A 188 13.45 6.12 2.43
CA LEU A 188 12.86 6.24 3.77
C LEU A 188 11.69 5.29 4.03
N ALA A 189 10.93 4.93 2.99
CA ALA A 189 9.70 4.13 3.08
C ALA A 189 9.83 2.83 3.91
N PRO A 190 10.91 2.04 3.78
CA PRO A 190 11.08 0.81 4.57
C PRO A 190 11.10 1.04 6.09
N TYR A 191 11.39 2.27 6.53
CA TYR A 191 11.60 2.61 7.94
C TYR A 191 10.45 3.41 8.55
N VAL A 192 9.44 3.79 7.76
CA VAL A 192 8.33 4.63 8.22
C VAL A 192 6.98 3.98 7.94
N THR A 193 5.99 4.33 8.76
CA THR A 193 4.60 3.91 8.63
C THR A 193 3.67 5.04 9.07
N ALA A 194 2.38 4.90 8.82
CA ALA A 194 1.37 5.82 9.33
C ALA A 194 0.19 5.00 9.86
N TYR A 195 -0.06 5.08 11.16
CA TYR A 195 -1.24 4.50 11.81
C TYR A 195 -1.84 5.49 12.81
N PRO A 196 -3.11 5.31 13.22
CA PRO A 196 -3.77 6.22 14.16
C PRO A 196 -3.05 6.27 15.51
N GLY A 197 -2.83 7.48 16.02
CA GLY A 197 -2.13 7.72 17.29
C GLY A 197 -0.90 8.60 17.10
N GLN A 198 -0.42 9.15 18.21
CA GLN A 198 0.78 9.99 18.27
C GLN A 198 1.96 9.24 18.92
N ASP A 199 1.77 7.97 19.25
CA ASP A 199 2.84 7.12 19.75
C ASP A 199 3.55 6.42 18.58
N SER A 200 4.85 6.19 18.75
CA SER A 200 5.69 5.45 17.81
C SER A 200 6.56 4.44 18.59
N PRO A 201 5.95 3.43 19.25
CA PRO A 201 6.71 2.30 19.79
C PRO A 201 7.59 1.67 18.73
N ILE A 202 8.86 1.42 19.07
CA ILE A 202 9.82 0.75 18.21
C ILE A 202 10.20 -0.60 18.80
N ASP A 203 9.92 -1.69 18.08
CA ASP A 203 10.35 -3.05 18.41
C ASP A 203 11.84 -3.21 18.06
N LEU A 204 12.72 -2.89 19.01
CA LEU A 204 14.17 -2.96 18.79
C LEU A 204 14.69 -4.39 18.64
N GLU A 205 13.95 -5.41 19.06
CA GLU A 205 14.41 -6.80 18.95
C GLU A 205 14.33 -7.28 17.50
N ARG A 206 13.24 -6.95 16.81
CA ARG A 206 12.96 -7.47 15.47
C ARG A 206 13.30 -6.48 14.34
N SER A 207 13.39 -5.19 14.65
CA SER A 207 13.64 -4.12 13.65
C SER A 207 15.00 -4.25 12.96
N SER A 208 15.16 -3.54 11.84
CA SER A 208 16.43 -3.46 11.12
C SER A 208 17.54 -2.82 11.97
N GLU A 209 18.79 -3.11 11.63
CA GLU A 209 19.98 -2.58 12.33
C GLU A 209 19.96 -1.05 12.40
N LEU A 210 19.58 -0.37 11.31
CA LEU A 210 19.44 1.08 11.28
C LEU A 210 18.44 1.58 12.35
N MET A 211 17.26 0.95 12.45
CA MET A 211 16.26 1.31 13.44
C MET A 211 16.76 1.04 14.86
N GLN A 212 17.46 -0.07 15.08
CA GLN A 212 18.05 -0.39 16.38
C GLN A 212 19.06 0.68 16.81
N GLU A 213 19.94 1.10 15.92
CA GLU A 213 20.95 2.11 16.21
C GLU A 213 20.32 3.47 16.54
N VAL A 214 19.39 3.95 15.70
CA VAL A 214 18.75 5.26 15.85
C VAL A 214 17.91 5.33 17.13
N PHE A 215 17.19 4.26 17.46
CA PHE A 215 16.22 4.27 18.56
C PHE A 215 16.72 3.55 19.83
N SER A 216 17.97 3.09 19.88
CA SER A 216 18.57 2.40 21.04
C SER A 216 18.47 3.16 22.38
N GLY A 217 18.48 4.50 22.33
CA GLY A 217 18.35 5.37 23.50
C GLY A 217 16.92 5.78 23.85
N ARG A 218 15.91 5.31 23.10
CA ARG A 218 14.51 5.64 23.33
C ARG A 218 13.94 4.75 24.43
N ALA A 219 13.23 5.35 25.38
CA ALA A 219 12.54 4.58 26.40
C ALA A 219 11.46 3.71 25.74
N ALA A 220 11.38 2.44 26.15
CA ALA A 220 10.27 1.59 25.75
C ALA A 220 8.96 2.23 26.24
N THR A 221 8.04 2.46 25.31
CA THR A 221 6.68 2.85 25.65
C THR A 221 5.94 1.59 26.15
N GLY A 222 5.41 1.64 27.37
CA GLY A 222 4.46 0.61 27.84
C GLY A 222 3.14 0.70 27.06
N ASP A 223 2.19 -0.22 27.28
CA ASP A 223 0.85 -0.30 26.66
C ASP A 223 0.74 0.41 25.30
N ALA A 224 1.60 -0.03 24.38
CA ALA A 224 1.81 0.69 23.14
C ALA A 224 0.83 0.19 22.09
N PRO A 225 0.33 1.07 21.20
CA PRO A 225 -0.56 0.65 20.14
C PRO A 225 0.11 -0.44 19.29
N TRP A 226 -0.63 -1.52 19.05
CA TRP A 226 -0.13 -2.66 18.29
C TRP A 226 -0.90 -2.82 16.98
N PHE A 227 -0.35 -2.16 15.95
CA PHE A 227 -0.88 -2.24 14.59
C PHE A 227 -0.07 -3.22 13.75
N MET A 228 -0.77 -3.98 12.91
CA MET A 228 -0.18 -4.91 11.96
C MET A 228 -0.60 -4.53 10.54
N ARG A 229 0.29 -4.69 9.57
CA ARG A 229 -0.02 -4.55 8.16
C ARG A 229 -0.17 -5.93 7.53
N LEU A 230 -1.33 -6.18 6.93
CA LEU A 230 -1.63 -7.41 6.21
C LEU A 230 -1.59 -7.14 4.70
N GLU A 231 -0.73 -7.87 4.00
CA GLU A 231 -0.74 -7.98 2.55
C GLU A 231 -1.37 -9.31 2.14
N LEU A 232 -2.39 -9.24 1.27
CA LEU A 232 -3.01 -10.40 0.63
C LEU A 232 -2.82 -10.30 -0.87
N VAL A 233 -2.29 -11.37 -1.47
CA VAL A 233 -2.10 -11.49 -2.91
C VAL A 233 -2.88 -12.69 -3.42
N ALA A 234 -3.88 -12.44 -4.26
CA ALA A 234 -4.68 -13.48 -4.90
C ALA A 234 -4.22 -13.70 -6.35
N GLU A 235 -3.91 -14.94 -6.70
CA GLU A 235 -3.37 -15.31 -8.01
C GLU A 235 -4.42 -16.02 -8.88
N PHE A 236 -4.72 -15.43 -10.04
CA PHE A 236 -5.64 -15.94 -11.06
C PHE A 236 -4.88 -16.17 -12.36
N GLY A 237 -4.23 -17.32 -12.49
CA GLY A 237 -3.34 -17.60 -13.61
C GLY A 237 -2.19 -16.59 -13.67
N GLU A 238 -2.20 -15.70 -14.65
CA GLU A 238 -1.18 -14.64 -14.81
C GLU A 238 -1.54 -13.32 -14.10
N ARG A 239 -2.74 -13.20 -13.53
CA ARG A 239 -3.22 -11.99 -12.86
C ARG A 239 -3.00 -12.09 -11.36
N ARG A 240 -2.55 -10.99 -10.76
CA ARG A 240 -2.42 -10.86 -9.31
C ARG A 240 -3.27 -9.70 -8.84
N PHE A 241 -4.06 -9.93 -7.79
CA PHE A 241 -4.84 -8.91 -7.12
C PHE A 241 -4.29 -8.72 -5.71
N PHE A 242 -4.12 -7.46 -5.32
CA PHE A 242 -3.52 -7.10 -4.06
C PHE A 242 -4.56 -6.45 -3.15
N GLN A 243 -4.48 -6.76 -1.86
CA GLN A 243 -5.14 -6.00 -0.81
C GLN A 243 -4.13 -5.73 0.29
N CYS A 244 -3.97 -4.45 0.64
CA CYS A 244 -3.26 -4.03 1.84
C CYS A 244 -4.28 -3.65 2.91
N SER A 245 -4.06 -4.05 4.15
CA SER A 245 -4.93 -3.72 5.26
C SER A 245 -4.13 -3.39 6.51
N MET A 246 -4.49 -2.31 7.17
CA MET A 246 -3.96 -1.94 8.47
C MET A 246 -4.91 -2.44 9.55
N LEU A 247 -4.39 -3.26 10.45
CA LEU A 247 -5.13 -3.98 11.46
C LEU A 247 -4.75 -3.44 12.83
N ASP A 248 -5.73 -3.14 13.65
CA ASP A 248 -5.58 -2.95 15.09
C ASP A 248 -5.74 -4.34 15.73
N ALA A 249 -4.60 -4.97 16.04
CA ALA A 249 -4.54 -6.37 16.43
C ALA A 249 -5.27 -6.66 17.77
N PRO A 250 -5.04 -5.89 18.86
CA PRO A 250 -5.76 -6.08 20.12
C PRO A 250 -7.26 -5.88 20.01
N ASN A 251 -7.72 -4.95 19.16
CA ASN A 251 -9.13 -4.59 19.08
C ASN A 251 -9.91 -5.36 18.01
N GLY A 252 -9.25 -6.15 17.16
CA GLY A 252 -9.91 -6.90 16.08
C GLY A 252 -10.47 -6.01 14.96
N VAL A 253 -9.93 -4.79 14.80
CA VAL A 253 -10.47 -3.76 13.90
C VAL A 253 -9.58 -3.60 12.66
N VAL A 254 -10.22 -3.41 11.52
CA VAL A 254 -9.55 -2.97 10.29
C VAL A 254 -9.61 -1.46 10.23
N VAL A 255 -8.45 -0.81 10.34
CA VAL A 255 -8.32 0.65 10.33
C VAL A 255 -8.42 1.19 8.91
N LEU A 256 -7.68 0.57 7.99
CA LEU A 256 -7.59 0.98 6.59
C LEU A 256 -7.56 -0.27 5.71
N ARG A 257 -8.20 -0.19 4.54
CA ARG A 257 -8.15 -1.23 3.51
C ARG A 257 -8.01 -0.60 2.14
N GLU A 258 -7.04 -1.07 1.38
CA GLU A 258 -6.77 -0.62 0.02
C GLU A 258 -6.64 -1.81 -0.94
N GLN A 259 -7.17 -1.66 -2.15
CA GLN A 259 -7.06 -2.68 -3.20
C GLN A 259 -5.79 -2.46 -4.05
N THR A 260 -4.66 -2.32 -3.39
CA THR A 260 -3.33 -2.15 -3.97
C THR A 260 -2.32 -2.98 -3.18
N ALA A 261 -1.10 -3.11 -3.71
CA ALA A 261 0.02 -3.61 -2.94
C ALA A 261 0.30 -2.70 -1.75
N CYS A 262 0.84 -3.25 -0.67
CA CYS A 262 1.26 -2.44 0.46
C CYS A 262 2.44 -1.53 0.08
N GLU A 263 2.56 -0.41 0.78
CA GLU A 263 3.70 0.49 0.64
C GLU A 263 5.01 -0.24 1.03
N PRO A 264 6.13 0.02 0.33
CA PRO A 264 7.39 -0.70 0.55
C PRO A 264 7.91 -0.57 1.98
#